data_AF-A0A969SG35-F1
#
_entry.id   AF-A0A969SG35-F1
#
_cell.length_a   1.000
_cell.length_b   1.000
_cell.length_c   1.000
_cell.angle_alpha   90.00
_cell.angle_beta   90.00
_cell.angle_gamma   90.00
#
_symmetry.space_group_name_H-M   'P 1'
#
loop_
_entity.id
_entity.type
_entity.pdbx_description
1 polymer ?
#
loop_
_entity_poly.entity_id
_entity_poly.type
_entity_poly.pdbx_seq_one_letter_code
_entity_poly.pdbx_strand_id
1 'polypeptide(L)'
;MEEHDPHDWRIADSRIGDFKVELDSQYAHPSEATKEKLETDAQDGDRPDLSARIQRDFARTIGDIGQFFVPVEIVAPPVPLSRLPELDAIVDDLRAAGAEGTDEGLLFAFATQLNIEVPARDVSTLLRHLQAFLVLSDWLRGEIRLDLNRRVLPFTDPFPRVYATTILDPAYAPDIDGLIDDYLEANPTRNRELDMLPLFADIDADRVRRQIDDPRIKARPTFHYRLPDTRLRDPQWGFITEWNRWVRVEQLAADPAALKEAAQSYLSRSESWLPDPLLDAVTGWVK
;
A
#
# COMPACT_ATOMS: atom_id res chain seq x y z
N MET A 1 -19.34 -22.68 -1.54
CA MET A 1 -19.50 -21.32 -1.00
C MET A 1 -20.34 -21.44 0.24
N GLU A 2 -19.76 -21.07 1.38
CA GLU A 2 -20.42 -21.05 2.68
C GLU A 2 -20.69 -19.58 3.02
N GLU A 3 -21.94 -19.26 3.33
CA GLU A 3 -22.36 -17.92 3.77
C GLU A 3 -22.20 -17.85 5.30
N HIS A 4 -21.33 -16.96 5.78
CA HIS A 4 -21.10 -16.75 7.22
C HIS A 4 -21.93 -15.58 7.75
N ASP A 5 -22.12 -14.54 6.92
CA ASP A 5 -22.96 -13.36 7.14
C ASP A 5 -23.50 -12.90 5.76
N PRO A 6 -24.65 -12.21 5.66
CA PRO A 6 -25.09 -11.53 4.43
C PRO A 6 -24.04 -10.64 3.72
N HIS A 7 -22.92 -10.32 4.37
CA HIS A 7 -21.81 -9.54 3.82
C HIS A 7 -20.46 -10.28 3.80
N ASP A 8 -20.38 -11.55 4.22
CA ASP A 8 -19.14 -12.34 4.32
C ASP A 8 -19.36 -13.77 3.81
N TRP A 9 -18.65 -14.10 2.73
CA TRP A 9 -18.67 -15.42 2.12
C TRP A 9 -17.29 -16.08 2.14
N ARG A 10 -17.28 -17.39 2.36
CA ARG A 10 -16.11 -18.24 2.18
C ARG A 10 -16.26 -19.12 0.95
N ILE A 11 -15.29 -19.07 0.06
CA ILE A 11 -15.17 -20.01 -1.06
C ILE A 11 -14.13 -21.05 -0.68
N ALA A 12 -14.61 -22.18 -0.13
CA ALA A 12 -13.77 -23.31 0.23
C ALA A 12 -13.46 -24.22 -0.98
N ASP A 13 -12.40 -25.04 -0.84
CA ASP A 13 -12.02 -26.11 -1.78
C ASP A 13 -11.71 -25.63 -3.21
N SER A 14 -11.21 -24.40 -3.35
CA SER A 14 -10.72 -23.91 -4.64
C SER A 14 -9.37 -24.54 -5.00
N ARG A 15 -8.98 -24.44 -6.27
CA ARG A 15 -7.68 -24.95 -6.77
C ARG A 15 -6.46 -24.34 -6.08
N ILE A 16 -6.59 -23.15 -5.48
CA ILE A 16 -5.49 -22.45 -4.79
C ILE A 16 -5.78 -22.17 -3.32
N GLY A 17 -6.78 -22.82 -2.74
CA GLY A 17 -7.14 -22.72 -1.33
C GLY A 17 -8.40 -21.88 -1.09
N ASP A 18 -8.65 -21.53 0.17
CA ASP A 18 -9.91 -20.91 0.56
C ASP A 18 -9.86 -19.39 0.42
N PHE A 19 -10.82 -18.82 -0.30
CA PHE A 19 -10.98 -17.37 -0.41
C PHE A 19 -12.00 -16.86 0.59
N LYS A 20 -11.78 -15.63 1.03
CA LYS A 20 -12.80 -14.82 1.72
C LYS A 20 -13.28 -13.73 0.77
N VAL A 21 -14.58 -13.48 0.76
CA VAL A 21 -15.21 -12.41 -0.01
C VAL A 21 -16.05 -11.60 0.94
N GLU A 22 -15.77 -10.30 1.05
CA GLU A 22 -16.46 -9.40 1.98
C GLU A 22 -17.06 -8.21 1.23
N LEU A 23 -18.25 -7.79 1.62
CA LEU A 23 -18.76 -6.46 1.27
C LEU A 23 -18.21 -5.44 2.27
N ASP A 24 -17.42 -4.47 1.80
CA ASP A 24 -16.83 -3.46 2.68
C ASP A 24 -17.90 -2.45 3.12
N SER A 25 -18.56 -2.76 4.23
CA SER A 25 -19.59 -1.92 4.83
C SER A 25 -19.05 -0.65 5.49
N GLN A 26 -17.73 -0.46 5.58
CA GLN A 26 -17.13 0.78 6.12
C GLN A 26 -17.53 2.01 5.28
N TYR A 27 -17.88 1.79 4.02
CA TYR A 27 -18.38 2.82 3.10
C TYR A 27 -19.90 3.02 3.16
N ALA A 28 -20.65 2.07 3.73
CA ALA A 28 -22.10 2.18 3.89
C ALA A 28 -22.49 3.06 5.08
N HIS A 29 -21.63 3.18 6.10
CA HIS A 29 -21.87 4.00 7.29
C HIS A 29 -20.58 4.70 7.76
N PRO A 30 -20.40 6.01 7.49
CA PRO A 30 -19.28 6.75 8.06
C PRO A 30 -19.31 6.68 9.58
N SER A 31 -18.20 6.26 10.20
CA SER A 31 -18.10 6.16 11.66
C SER A 31 -18.31 7.52 12.34
N GLU A 32 -18.84 7.54 13.57
CA GLU A 32 -19.05 8.78 14.34
C GLU A 32 -17.74 9.57 14.50
N ALA A 33 -16.59 8.89 14.64
CA ALA A 33 -15.27 9.53 14.68
C ALA A 33 -14.88 10.21 13.35
N THR A 34 -15.31 9.66 12.21
CA THR A 34 -15.12 10.30 10.89
C THR A 34 -15.97 11.56 10.78
N LYS A 35 -17.22 11.52 11.28
CA LYS A 35 -18.11 12.69 11.31
C LYS A 35 -17.57 13.80 12.22
N GLU A 36 -17.13 13.43 13.42
CA GLU A 36 -16.59 14.37 14.41
C GLU A 36 -15.29 15.04 13.91
N LYS A 37 -14.41 14.29 13.23
CA LYS A 37 -13.19 14.84 12.60
C LYS A 37 -13.50 15.78 11.43
N LEU A 38 -14.50 15.43 10.61
CA LEU A 38 -15.00 16.29 9.52
C LEU A 38 -15.64 17.60 10.02
N GLU A 39 -16.30 17.56 11.18
CA GLU A 39 -16.90 18.72 11.84
C GLU A 39 -15.86 19.61 12.53
N THR A 40 -14.85 19.02 13.16
CA THR A 40 -13.76 19.74 13.82
C THR A 40 -12.90 20.50 12.80
N ASP A 41 -12.56 19.86 11.67
CA ASP A 41 -11.82 20.49 10.55
C ASP A 41 -12.65 21.55 9.79
N ALA A 42 -13.96 21.64 10.04
CA ALA A 42 -14.83 22.66 9.46
C ALA A 42 -14.89 23.95 10.32
N GLN A 43 -14.49 23.87 11.59
CA GLN A 43 -14.51 25.00 12.53
C GLN A 43 -13.16 25.70 12.65
N ASP A 44 -12.05 25.04 12.29
CA ASP A 44 -10.73 25.66 12.29
C ASP A 44 -10.51 26.45 10.99
N GLY A 45 -10.54 27.77 11.09
CA GLY A 45 -10.58 28.74 9.98
C GLY A 45 -9.26 28.97 9.26
N ASP A 46 -8.29 28.05 9.36
CA ASP A 46 -7.03 28.15 8.63
C ASP A 46 -7.13 27.39 7.30
N ARG A 47 -6.61 27.99 6.22
CA ARG A 47 -6.90 27.55 4.84
C ARG A 47 -6.59 26.05 4.69
N PRO A 48 -7.61 25.17 4.59
CA PRO A 48 -7.33 23.75 4.49
C PRO A 48 -6.60 23.51 3.18
N ASP A 49 -5.48 22.78 3.26
CA ASP A 49 -4.74 22.32 2.10
C ASP A 49 -5.73 21.75 1.07
N LEU A 50 -5.46 22.01 -0.21
CA LEU A 50 -6.30 21.57 -1.32
C LEU A 50 -6.54 20.05 -1.22
N SER A 51 -5.53 19.30 -0.74
CA SER A 51 -5.63 17.87 -0.46
C SER A 51 -6.70 17.54 0.59
N ALA A 52 -6.66 18.19 1.75
CA ALA A 52 -7.61 17.99 2.83
C ALA A 52 -9.05 18.33 2.42
N ARG A 53 -9.26 19.35 1.58
CA ARG A 53 -10.60 19.66 1.05
C ARG A 53 -11.12 18.55 0.13
N ILE A 54 -10.27 18.07 -0.78
CA ILE A 54 -10.60 16.98 -1.70
C ILE A 54 -10.91 15.69 -0.93
N GLN A 55 -10.14 15.37 0.11
CA GLN A 55 -10.40 14.21 0.98
C GLN A 55 -11.76 14.29 1.68
N ARG A 56 -12.14 15.47 2.16
CA ARG A 56 -13.45 15.69 2.80
C ARG A 56 -14.62 15.57 1.83
N ASP A 57 -14.49 16.17 0.66
CA ASP A 57 -15.53 16.12 -0.39
C ASP A 57 -15.69 14.69 -0.93
N PHE A 58 -14.58 13.95 -1.05
CA PHE A 58 -14.57 12.53 -1.37
C PHE A 58 -15.33 11.69 -0.33
N ALA A 59 -14.99 11.84 0.96
CA ALA A 59 -15.62 11.10 2.05
C ALA A 59 -17.14 11.34 2.13
N ARG A 60 -17.58 12.59 1.88
CA ARG A 60 -19.02 12.95 1.82
C ARG A 60 -19.73 12.28 0.66
N THR A 61 -19.13 12.33 -0.53
CA THR A 61 -19.72 11.76 -1.76
C THR A 61 -19.86 10.24 -1.67
N ILE A 62 -18.89 9.55 -1.05
CA ILE A 62 -18.99 8.10 -0.78
C ILE A 62 -20.15 7.79 0.19
N GLY A 63 -20.30 8.57 1.26
CA GLY A 63 -21.39 8.40 2.22
C GLY A 63 -22.78 8.57 1.59
N ASP A 64 -22.92 9.44 0.60
CA ASP A 64 -24.18 9.70 -0.10
C ASP A 64 -24.51 8.62 -1.17
N ILE A 65 -23.50 7.88 -1.68
CA ILE A 65 -23.64 6.87 -2.73
C ILE A 65 -23.58 5.42 -2.19
N GLY A 66 -23.15 5.22 -0.94
CA GLY A 66 -23.07 3.90 -0.30
C GLY A 66 -24.37 3.08 -0.27
N GLN A 67 -25.52 3.69 -0.59
CA GLN A 67 -26.79 2.98 -0.80
C GLN A 67 -26.90 2.24 -2.16
N PHE A 68 -26.03 2.53 -3.14
CA PHE A 68 -26.08 1.99 -4.50
C PHE A 68 -24.88 1.13 -4.90
N PHE A 69 -23.75 1.24 -4.19
CA PHE A 69 -22.53 0.49 -4.52
C PHE A 69 -21.76 0.13 -3.24
N VAL A 70 -21.62 -1.15 -2.95
CA VAL A 70 -20.79 -1.65 -1.84
C VAL A 70 -19.58 -2.37 -2.43
N PRO A 71 -18.34 -1.91 -2.17
CA PRO A 71 -17.12 -2.58 -2.63
C PRO A 71 -17.07 -4.03 -2.20
N VAL A 72 -16.59 -4.90 -3.08
CA VAL A 72 -16.30 -6.31 -2.77
C VAL A 72 -14.80 -6.45 -2.57
N GLU A 73 -14.38 -6.88 -1.38
CA GLU A 73 -13.02 -7.31 -1.10
C GLU A 73 -12.90 -8.82 -1.32
N ILE A 74 -11.90 -9.24 -2.10
CA ILE A 74 -11.57 -10.65 -2.32
C ILE A 74 -10.18 -10.91 -1.69
N VAL A 75 -10.15 -11.73 -0.65
CA VAL A 75 -8.92 -12.10 0.06
C VAL A 75 -8.54 -13.52 -0.31
N ALA A 76 -7.39 -13.64 -0.98
CA ALA A 76 -6.81 -14.92 -1.32
C ALA A 76 -6.13 -15.60 -0.11
N PRO A 77 -6.04 -16.94 -0.10
CA PRO A 77 -5.12 -17.64 0.79
C PRO A 77 -3.67 -17.33 0.40
N PRO A 78 -2.65 -17.74 1.18
CA PRO A 78 -1.26 -17.68 0.73
C PRO A 78 -1.09 -18.43 -0.61
N VAL A 79 -0.66 -17.71 -1.65
CA VAL A 79 -0.50 -18.25 -3.00
C VAL A 79 0.98 -18.41 -3.34
N PRO A 80 1.46 -19.62 -3.71
CA PRO A 80 2.82 -19.79 -4.21
C PRO A 80 3.05 -19.00 -5.50
N LEU A 81 4.27 -18.48 -5.71
CA LEU A 81 4.62 -17.71 -6.91
C LEU A 81 4.31 -18.44 -8.23
N SER A 82 4.49 -19.76 -8.26
CA SER A 82 4.18 -20.59 -9.44
C SER A 82 2.69 -20.66 -9.79
N ARG A 83 1.81 -20.22 -8.88
CA ARG A 83 0.35 -20.23 -9.01
C ARG A 83 -0.22 -18.82 -9.21
N LEU A 84 0.61 -17.77 -9.31
CA LEU A 84 0.16 -16.41 -9.64
C LEU A 84 -0.72 -16.34 -10.91
N PRO A 85 -0.46 -17.13 -11.99
CA PRO A 85 -1.35 -17.13 -13.16
C PRO A 85 -2.81 -17.50 -12.85
N GLU A 86 -3.07 -18.21 -11.75
CA GLU A 86 -4.45 -18.54 -11.35
C GLU A 86 -5.17 -17.37 -10.71
N LEU A 87 -4.46 -16.42 -10.10
CA LEU A 87 -5.05 -15.16 -9.64
C LEU A 87 -5.39 -14.25 -10.83
N ASP A 88 -4.53 -14.22 -11.87
CA ASP A 88 -4.81 -13.47 -13.10
C ASP A 88 -6.02 -14.04 -13.85
N ALA A 89 -6.20 -15.36 -13.84
CA ALA A 89 -7.41 -15.97 -14.40
C ALA A 89 -8.69 -15.52 -13.66
N ILE A 90 -8.63 -15.32 -12.33
CA ILE A 90 -9.77 -14.75 -11.57
C ILE A 90 -10.04 -13.31 -12.00
N VAL A 91 -9.00 -12.50 -12.21
CA VAL A 91 -9.12 -11.13 -12.74
C VAL A 91 -9.81 -11.14 -14.11
N ASP A 92 -9.42 -12.06 -14.99
CA ASP A 92 -10.03 -12.21 -16.32
C ASP A 92 -11.51 -12.59 -16.24
N ASP A 93 -11.86 -13.54 -15.37
CA ASP A 93 -13.26 -13.97 -15.14
C ASP A 93 -14.11 -12.83 -14.56
N LEU A 94 -13.58 -12.07 -13.59
CA LEU A 94 -14.24 -10.88 -13.04
C LEU A 94 -14.47 -9.82 -14.12
N ARG A 95 -13.47 -9.56 -14.95
CA ARG A 95 -13.57 -8.63 -16.08
C ARG A 95 -14.66 -9.08 -17.06
N ALA A 96 -14.70 -10.37 -17.41
CA ALA A 96 -15.72 -10.93 -18.30
C ALA A 96 -17.14 -10.85 -17.71
N ALA A 97 -17.26 -10.91 -16.38
CA ALA A 97 -18.51 -10.73 -15.65
C ALA A 97 -18.94 -9.25 -15.51
N GLY A 98 -18.11 -8.29 -15.99
CA GLY A 98 -18.40 -6.86 -15.92
C GLY A 98 -18.02 -6.21 -14.59
N ALA A 99 -17.11 -6.81 -13.82
CA ALA A 99 -16.59 -6.20 -12.61
C ALA A 99 -15.86 -4.90 -12.94
N GLU A 100 -16.18 -3.85 -12.17
CA GLU A 100 -15.65 -2.52 -12.38
C GLU A 100 -14.42 -2.26 -11.50
N GLY A 101 -13.38 -1.67 -12.08
CA GLY A 101 -12.13 -1.36 -11.39
C GLY A 101 -12.00 0.09 -10.94
N THR A 102 -10.83 0.40 -10.40
CA THR A 102 -10.40 1.72 -9.94
C THR A 102 -10.48 2.80 -11.03
N ASP A 103 -10.34 2.41 -12.30
CA ASP A 103 -10.33 3.29 -13.47
C ASP A 103 -11.73 3.81 -13.86
N GLU A 104 -12.79 3.39 -13.15
CA GLU A 104 -14.19 3.61 -13.57
C GLU A 104 -14.88 4.81 -12.91
N GLY A 105 -14.18 5.48 -11.99
CA GLY A 105 -14.74 6.58 -11.25
C GLY A 105 -13.81 7.04 -10.13
N LEU A 106 -13.84 8.35 -9.86
CA LEU A 106 -13.09 8.95 -8.75
C LEU A 106 -13.40 8.27 -7.41
N LEU A 107 -14.63 7.74 -7.25
CA LEU A 107 -15.19 7.08 -6.08
C LEU A 107 -14.71 5.64 -5.86
N PHE A 108 -14.16 4.98 -6.88
CA PHE A 108 -13.73 3.58 -6.80
C PHE A 108 -12.29 3.50 -6.28
N ALA A 109 -12.10 3.70 -4.98
CA ALA A 109 -10.80 3.57 -4.33
C ALA A 109 -10.40 2.11 -4.06
N PHE A 110 -10.60 1.20 -5.03
CA PHE A 110 -10.15 -0.18 -4.90
C PHE A 110 -8.62 -0.23 -5.00
N ALA A 111 -8.01 -0.96 -4.07
CA ALA A 111 -6.58 -1.15 -4.02
C ALA A 111 -6.27 -2.64 -4.02
N THR A 112 -5.21 -3.02 -4.72
CA THR A 112 -4.69 -4.37 -4.72
C THR A 112 -3.54 -4.42 -3.71
N GLN A 113 -3.66 -5.30 -2.72
CA GLN A 113 -2.67 -5.42 -1.65
C GLN A 113 -1.95 -6.76 -1.78
N LEU A 114 -0.62 -6.70 -1.92
CA LEU A 114 0.23 -7.89 -1.92
C LEU A 114 0.85 -8.05 -0.53
N ASN A 115 0.58 -9.19 0.11
CA ASN A 115 1.28 -9.61 1.31
C ASN A 115 2.43 -10.53 0.91
N ILE A 116 3.59 -9.92 0.67
CA ILE A 116 4.79 -10.60 0.19
C ILE A 116 5.55 -11.15 1.38
N GLU A 117 5.79 -12.45 1.41
CA GLU A 117 6.54 -13.10 2.49
C GLU A 117 7.96 -12.53 2.61
N VAL A 118 8.39 -12.21 3.84
CA VAL A 118 9.75 -11.71 4.05
C VAL A 118 10.78 -12.84 3.88
N PRO A 119 11.90 -12.62 3.18
CA PRO A 119 12.91 -13.66 2.99
C PRO A 119 13.67 -14.01 4.28
N ALA A 120 13.80 -13.04 5.19
CA ALA A 120 14.31 -13.24 6.55
C ALA A 120 13.84 -12.09 7.46
N ARG A 121 13.82 -12.34 8.78
CA ARG A 121 13.40 -11.37 9.81
C ARG A 121 14.57 -10.58 10.42
N ASP A 122 15.80 -10.77 9.93
CA ASP A 122 16.94 -10.03 10.43
C ASP A 122 16.92 -8.57 9.95
N VAL A 123 17.42 -7.66 10.78
CA VAL A 123 17.38 -6.21 10.52
C VAL A 123 18.04 -5.84 9.19
N SER A 124 19.12 -6.54 8.79
CA SER A 124 19.84 -6.21 7.55
C SER A 124 19.04 -6.54 6.30
N THR A 125 18.25 -7.61 6.33
CA THR A 125 17.34 -7.98 5.25
C THR A 125 16.18 -7.02 5.17
N LEU A 126 15.51 -6.75 6.30
CA LEU A 126 14.36 -5.85 6.34
C LEU A 126 14.72 -4.42 5.94
N LEU A 127 15.84 -3.90 6.45
CA LEU A 127 16.33 -2.56 6.15
C LEU A 127 16.63 -2.39 4.66
N ARG A 128 17.33 -3.36 4.02
CA ARG A 128 17.64 -3.28 2.58
C ARG A 128 16.39 -3.26 1.71
N HIS A 129 15.36 -4.05 2.04
CA HIS A 129 14.10 -4.04 1.28
C HIS A 129 13.34 -2.74 1.47
N LEU A 130 13.30 -2.20 2.69
CA LEU A 130 12.71 -0.90 2.96
C LEU A 130 13.45 0.22 2.22
N GLN A 131 14.78 0.24 2.27
CA GLN A 131 15.62 1.21 1.53
C GLN A 131 15.39 1.11 0.02
N ALA A 132 15.39 -0.10 -0.53
CA ALA A 132 15.14 -0.33 -1.96
C ALA A 132 13.75 0.17 -2.36
N PHE A 133 12.74 -0.09 -1.54
CA PHE A 133 11.39 0.40 -1.75
C PHE A 133 11.34 1.94 -1.73
N LEU A 134 11.94 2.58 -0.74
CA LEU A 134 11.96 4.05 -0.61
C LEU A 134 12.58 4.72 -1.84
N VAL A 135 13.69 4.16 -2.34
CA VAL A 135 14.37 4.65 -3.56
C VAL A 135 13.50 4.48 -4.80
N LEU A 136 12.78 3.36 -4.92
CA LEU A 136 11.98 3.01 -6.08
C LEU A 136 10.54 3.54 -6.02
N SER A 137 10.08 4.04 -4.88
CA SER A 137 8.69 4.46 -4.63
C SER A 137 8.15 5.37 -5.73
N ASP A 138 8.89 6.42 -6.05
CA ASP A 138 8.50 7.38 -7.08
C ASP A 138 8.45 6.77 -8.49
N TRP A 139 9.35 5.83 -8.81
CA TRP A 139 9.31 5.08 -10.07
C TRP A 139 8.12 4.12 -10.11
N LEU A 140 7.86 3.39 -9.03
CA LEU A 140 6.71 2.50 -8.90
C LEU A 140 5.40 3.27 -9.09
N ARG A 141 5.27 4.44 -8.46
CA ARG A 141 4.14 5.35 -8.64
C ARG A 141 3.94 5.77 -10.10
N GLY A 142 5.03 6.05 -10.81
CA GLY A 142 5.02 6.35 -12.24
C GLY A 142 4.58 5.16 -13.09
N GLU A 143 5.12 3.97 -12.84
CA GLU A 143 4.83 2.73 -13.58
C GLU A 143 3.41 2.22 -13.37
N ILE A 144 2.88 2.36 -12.16
CA ILE A 144 1.47 2.03 -11.83
C ILE A 144 0.53 2.99 -12.58
N ARG A 145 1.03 4.17 -12.97
CA ARG A 145 0.25 5.29 -13.53
C ARG A 145 -0.89 5.64 -12.60
N LEU A 146 -0.59 5.85 -11.30
CA LEU A 146 -1.55 6.41 -10.36
C LEU A 146 -2.07 7.71 -10.99
N ASP A 147 -3.35 7.73 -11.40
CA ASP A 147 -3.91 8.87 -12.12
C ASP A 147 -3.55 10.17 -11.39
N LEU A 148 -3.19 11.22 -12.13
CA LEU A 148 -2.82 12.52 -11.53
C LEU A 148 -3.94 13.07 -10.63
N ASN A 149 -5.20 12.71 -10.92
CA ASN A 149 -6.37 13.04 -10.12
C ASN A 149 -6.46 12.27 -8.79
N ARG A 150 -5.72 11.15 -8.64
CA ARG A 150 -5.70 10.23 -7.50
C ARG A 150 -4.54 10.42 -6.54
N ARG A 151 -3.50 11.20 -6.90
CA ARG A 151 -2.42 11.62 -5.98
C ARG A 151 -2.94 12.35 -4.73
N VAL A 152 -4.23 12.71 -4.72
CA VAL A 152 -4.91 13.50 -3.69
C VAL A 152 -5.88 12.65 -2.85
N LEU A 153 -6.11 11.38 -3.19
CA LEU A 153 -6.98 10.49 -2.41
C LEU A 153 -6.27 10.04 -1.11
N PRO A 154 -7.01 9.83 0.00
CA PRO A 154 -6.46 9.65 1.35
C PRO A 154 -5.87 8.26 1.63
N PHE A 155 -5.40 7.53 0.62
CA PHE A 155 -4.94 6.15 0.77
C PHE A 155 -3.54 5.97 0.16
N THR A 156 -2.70 5.16 0.81
CA THR A 156 -1.33 4.81 0.38
C THR A 156 -0.35 5.99 0.37
N ASP A 157 -0.34 6.75 1.47
CA ASP A 157 0.54 7.92 1.59
C ASP A 157 2.01 7.54 1.36
N PRO A 158 2.78 8.39 0.66
CA PRO A 158 4.22 8.20 0.55
C PRO A 158 4.87 8.31 1.93
N PHE A 159 6.08 7.77 2.07
CA PHE A 159 6.84 7.93 3.30
C PHE A 159 7.20 9.41 3.55
N PRO A 160 7.23 9.86 4.82
CA PRO A 160 7.71 11.20 5.14
C PRO A 160 9.14 11.33 4.66
N ARG A 161 9.45 12.46 4.01
CA ARG A 161 10.77 12.69 3.45
C ARG A 161 11.89 12.59 4.48
N VAL A 162 11.65 13.13 5.69
CA VAL A 162 12.61 13.06 6.80
C VAL A 162 12.92 11.62 7.17
N TYR A 163 11.89 10.77 7.25
CA TYR A 163 12.06 9.34 7.50
C TYR A 163 12.84 8.66 6.38
N ALA A 164 12.47 8.92 5.12
CA ALA A 164 13.20 8.37 3.98
C ALA A 164 14.69 8.76 4.00
N THR A 165 15.00 10.02 4.31
CA THR A 165 16.40 10.48 4.42
C THR A 165 17.15 9.81 5.57
N THR A 166 16.51 9.59 6.72
CA THR A 166 17.12 8.87 7.85
C THR A 166 17.43 7.43 7.48
N ILE A 167 16.46 6.71 6.91
CA ILE A 167 16.62 5.30 6.55
C ILE A 167 17.68 5.10 5.45
N LEU A 168 17.83 6.07 4.55
CA LEU A 168 18.78 6.02 3.43
C LEU A 168 20.18 6.55 3.80
N ASP A 169 20.37 7.11 4.99
CA ASP A 169 21.69 7.57 5.45
C ASP A 169 22.66 6.37 5.55
N PRO A 170 23.85 6.41 4.91
CA PRO A 170 24.85 5.35 5.02
C PRO A 170 25.35 5.07 6.44
N ALA A 171 25.18 6.01 7.38
CA ALA A 171 25.50 5.84 8.79
C ALA A 171 24.36 5.22 9.61
N TYR A 172 23.15 5.09 9.04
CA TYR A 172 22.01 4.48 9.70
C TYR A 172 22.20 2.95 9.80
N ALA A 173 22.44 2.48 11.02
CA ALA A 173 22.73 1.08 11.33
C ALA A 173 21.97 0.65 12.61
N PRO A 174 20.63 0.59 12.55
CA PRO A 174 19.82 0.22 13.71
C PRO A 174 19.96 -1.27 14.00
N ASP A 175 19.61 -1.66 15.24
CA ASP A 175 19.15 -3.02 15.50
C ASP A 175 17.65 -3.16 15.16
N ILE A 176 17.06 -4.33 15.38
CA ILE A 176 15.66 -4.55 15.02
C ILE A 176 14.71 -3.66 15.85
N ASP A 177 15.05 -3.41 17.11
CA ASP A 177 14.24 -2.58 18.01
C ASP A 177 14.26 -1.12 17.54
N GLY A 178 15.44 -0.58 17.24
CA GLY A 178 15.60 0.77 16.70
C GLY A 178 14.88 0.96 15.37
N LEU A 179 14.95 -0.02 14.45
CA LEU A 179 14.23 0.04 13.18
C LEU A 179 12.71 0.11 13.37
N ILE A 180 12.17 -0.64 14.34
CA ILE A 180 10.73 -0.61 14.65
C ILE A 180 10.35 0.73 15.28
N ASP A 181 11.12 1.20 16.26
CA ASP A 181 10.85 2.46 16.97
C ASP A 181 10.87 3.65 16.01
N ASP A 182 11.88 3.74 15.14
CA ASP A 182 12.00 4.80 14.13
C ASP A 182 10.82 4.75 13.13
N TYR A 183 10.39 3.55 12.72
CA TYR A 183 9.21 3.41 11.87
C TYR A 183 7.95 3.88 12.58
N LEU A 184 7.71 3.46 13.82
CA LEU A 184 6.50 3.80 14.56
C LEU A 184 6.43 5.30 14.85
N GLU A 185 7.56 5.95 15.17
CA GLU A 185 7.64 7.39 15.38
C GLU A 185 7.25 8.16 14.11
N ALA A 186 7.83 7.80 12.96
CA ALA A 186 7.57 8.52 11.72
C ALA A 186 6.29 8.09 10.99
N ASN A 187 5.81 6.87 11.24
CA ASN A 187 4.70 6.22 10.53
C ASN A 187 3.73 5.55 11.51
N PRO A 188 3.09 6.29 12.43
CA PRO A 188 2.11 5.75 13.38
C PRO A 188 0.74 5.47 12.71
N THR A 189 0.75 4.88 11.52
CA THR A 189 -0.42 4.67 10.69
C THR A 189 -0.21 3.50 9.75
N ARG A 190 -1.28 2.75 9.50
CA ARG A 190 -1.33 1.77 8.42
C ARG A 190 -1.32 2.45 7.05
N ASN A 191 -1.65 3.72 6.94
CA ASN A 191 -1.81 4.39 5.64
C ASN A 191 -0.47 4.71 4.98
N ARG A 192 0.22 3.69 4.46
CA ARG A 192 1.47 3.82 3.70
C ARG A 192 1.42 2.92 2.48
N GLU A 193 2.14 3.32 1.44
CA GLU A 193 2.39 2.53 0.23
C GLU A 193 3.07 1.18 0.49
N LEU A 194 3.91 1.13 1.53
CA LEU A 194 4.44 -0.09 2.14
C LEU A 194 4.20 -0.02 3.65
N ASP A 195 3.27 -0.83 4.12
CA ASP A 195 2.86 -0.90 5.52
C ASP A 195 3.70 -1.97 6.24
N MET A 196 4.56 -1.55 7.17
CA MET A 196 5.43 -2.47 7.90
C MET A 196 4.82 -2.93 9.23
N LEU A 197 3.68 -2.37 9.63
CA LEU A 197 3.06 -2.67 10.93
C LEU A 197 2.69 -4.16 11.08
N PRO A 198 2.17 -4.87 10.06
CA PRO A 198 1.93 -6.31 10.16
C PRO A 198 3.21 -7.12 10.48
N LEU A 199 4.34 -6.76 9.83
CA LEU A 199 5.63 -7.41 10.05
C LEU A 199 6.19 -7.07 11.42
N PHE A 200 6.18 -5.80 11.81
CA PHE A 200 6.69 -5.40 13.12
C PHE A 200 5.84 -5.95 14.26
N ALA A 201 4.53 -6.15 14.06
CA ALA A 201 3.70 -6.86 15.01
C ALA A 201 3.97 -8.38 15.05
N ASP A 202 4.47 -8.99 13.96
CA ASP A 202 4.96 -10.40 13.96
C ASP A 202 6.24 -10.54 14.76
N ILE A 203 7.09 -9.51 14.77
CA ILE A 203 8.38 -9.49 15.49
C ILE A 203 8.20 -9.11 16.96
N ASP A 204 7.51 -7.99 17.24
CA ASP A 204 7.26 -7.46 18.58
C ASP A 204 5.89 -6.76 18.63
N ALA A 205 4.84 -7.57 18.85
CA ALA A 205 3.47 -7.09 18.96
C ALA A 205 3.28 -6.08 20.10
N ASP A 206 3.99 -6.24 21.22
CA ASP A 206 3.84 -5.39 22.39
C ASP A 206 4.40 -3.99 22.11
N ARG A 207 5.52 -3.88 21.40
CA ARG A 207 6.08 -2.60 20.95
C ARG A 207 5.14 -1.83 20.04
N VAL A 208 4.57 -2.50 19.03
CA VAL A 208 3.60 -1.86 18.13
C VAL A 208 2.34 -1.41 18.89
N ARG A 209 1.77 -2.28 19.74
CA ARG A 209 0.54 -1.99 20.50
C ARG A 209 0.70 -0.89 21.55
N ARG A 210 1.92 -0.66 22.06
CA ARG A 210 2.19 0.48 22.97
C ARG A 210 2.00 1.83 22.29
N GLN A 211 2.14 1.90 20.96
CA GLN A 211 2.07 3.15 20.21
C GLN A 211 0.82 3.27 19.35
N ILE A 212 0.28 2.14 18.88
CA ILE A 212 -0.85 2.11 17.95
C ILE A 212 -1.89 1.09 18.44
N ASP A 213 -3.06 1.57 18.84
CA ASP A 213 -4.22 0.75 19.13
C ASP A 213 -5.14 0.68 17.89
N ASP A 214 -4.78 -0.16 16.92
CA ASP A 214 -5.58 -0.44 15.74
C ASP A 214 -5.80 -1.95 15.58
N PRO A 215 -7.03 -2.46 15.79
CA PRO A 215 -7.32 -3.90 15.72
C PRO A 215 -7.17 -4.48 14.31
N ARG A 216 -7.02 -3.64 13.27
CA ARG A 216 -6.80 -4.05 11.88
C ARG A 216 -5.32 -4.39 11.62
N ILE A 217 -4.41 -4.06 12.53
CA ILE A 217 -3.03 -4.54 12.48
C ILE A 217 -3.03 -6.03 12.87
N LYS A 218 -2.95 -6.89 11.86
CA LYS A 218 -2.82 -8.34 12.05
C LYS A 218 -1.37 -8.73 11.82
N ALA A 219 -0.74 -9.31 12.84
CA ALA A 219 0.64 -9.78 12.77
C ALA A 219 0.81 -10.85 11.69
N ARG A 220 1.79 -10.65 10.79
CA ARG A 220 2.18 -11.63 9.77
C ARG A 220 3.55 -11.27 9.17
N PRO A 221 4.37 -12.26 8.78
CA PRO A 221 5.73 -12.02 8.29
C PRO A 221 5.76 -11.55 6.84
N THR A 222 5.32 -10.32 6.60
CA THR A 222 5.12 -9.83 5.24
C THR A 222 5.45 -8.36 5.05
N PHE A 223 6.00 -8.03 3.89
CA PHE A 223 5.91 -6.70 3.33
C PHE A 223 4.49 -6.48 2.84
N HIS A 224 3.72 -5.63 3.55
CA HIS A 224 2.35 -5.31 3.16
C HIS A 224 2.38 -4.20 2.10
N TYR A 225 2.53 -4.62 0.84
CA TYR A 225 2.65 -3.73 -0.31
C TYR A 225 1.26 -3.32 -0.79
N ARG A 226 0.95 -2.02 -0.67
CA ARG A 226 -0.40 -1.47 -0.84
C ARG A 226 -0.52 -0.47 -1.98
N LEU A 227 0.60 -0.14 -2.62
CA LEU A 227 0.66 0.84 -3.70
C LEU A 227 -0.13 0.44 -4.97
N PRO A 228 -0.29 -0.84 -5.35
CA PRO A 228 -1.02 -1.20 -6.57
C PRO A 228 -2.51 -0.82 -6.54
N ASP A 229 -2.99 -0.27 -7.66
CA ASP A 229 -4.42 -0.07 -7.93
C ASP A 229 -5.08 -1.36 -8.47
N THR A 230 -6.42 -1.41 -8.48
CA THR A 230 -7.21 -2.51 -9.08
C THR A 230 -7.71 -2.12 -10.47
N ARG A 231 -6.91 -2.38 -11.52
CA ARG A 231 -7.18 -1.89 -12.89
C ARG A 231 -7.87 -2.93 -13.78
N LEU A 232 -9.07 -3.35 -13.39
CA LEU A 232 -9.80 -4.41 -14.09
C LEU A 232 -10.06 -4.14 -15.57
N ARG A 233 -10.06 -2.89 -16.05
CA ARG A 233 -10.22 -2.59 -17.49
C ARG A 233 -8.94 -2.67 -18.31
N ASP A 234 -7.77 -2.62 -17.67
CA ASP A 234 -6.51 -2.76 -18.37
C ASP A 234 -6.27 -4.26 -18.60
N PRO A 235 -6.26 -4.75 -19.87
CA PRO A 235 -6.04 -6.15 -20.17
C PRO A 235 -4.59 -6.60 -19.89
N GLN A 236 -3.68 -5.66 -19.64
CA GLN A 236 -2.29 -5.92 -19.27
C GLN A 236 -2.09 -5.90 -17.75
N TRP A 237 -3.14 -5.57 -16.99
CA TRP A 237 -3.11 -5.55 -15.53
C TRP A 237 -3.50 -6.91 -14.94
N GLY A 238 -2.76 -7.31 -13.90
CA GLY A 238 -2.92 -8.55 -13.16
C GLY A 238 -1.88 -8.63 -12.04
N PHE A 239 -1.98 -9.64 -11.18
CA PHE A 239 -1.06 -9.92 -10.09
C PHE A 239 0.36 -10.20 -10.58
N ILE A 240 0.55 -10.82 -11.76
CA ILE A 240 1.89 -11.01 -12.33
C ILE A 240 2.56 -9.66 -12.63
N THR A 241 1.80 -8.70 -13.16
CA THR A 241 2.31 -7.35 -13.45
C THR A 241 2.76 -6.64 -12.16
N GLU A 242 1.96 -6.69 -11.11
CA GLU A 242 2.31 -6.10 -9.81
C GLU A 242 3.47 -6.83 -9.13
N TRP A 243 3.52 -8.16 -9.23
CA TRP A 243 4.64 -8.95 -8.76
C TRP A 243 5.95 -8.56 -9.46
N ASN A 244 5.94 -8.40 -10.79
CA ASN A 244 7.14 -8.00 -11.53
C ASN A 244 7.65 -6.60 -11.15
N ARG A 245 6.76 -5.70 -10.71
CA ARG A 245 7.15 -4.41 -10.13
C ARG A 245 7.84 -4.60 -8.78
N TRP A 246 7.28 -5.44 -7.91
CA TRP A 246 7.92 -5.78 -6.63
C TRP A 246 9.28 -6.46 -6.81
N VAL A 247 9.44 -7.34 -7.81
CA VAL A 247 10.74 -7.97 -8.12
C VAL A 247 11.84 -6.93 -8.32
N ARG A 248 11.53 -5.71 -8.78
CA ARG A 248 12.53 -4.62 -8.87
C ARG A 248 13.04 -4.16 -7.50
N VAL A 249 12.16 -4.16 -6.49
CA VAL A 249 12.53 -3.91 -5.09
C VAL A 249 13.45 -5.01 -4.59
N GLU A 250 13.11 -6.28 -4.84
CA GLU A 250 13.96 -7.41 -4.43
C GLU A 250 15.31 -7.41 -5.13
N GLN A 251 15.35 -7.12 -6.43
CA GLN A 251 16.59 -7.02 -7.21
C GLN A 251 17.52 -5.95 -6.65
N LEU A 252 16.99 -4.75 -6.36
CA LEU A 252 17.78 -3.67 -5.78
C LEU A 252 18.22 -3.99 -4.35
N ALA A 253 17.33 -4.57 -3.52
CA ALA A 253 17.67 -4.99 -2.17
C ALA A 253 18.77 -6.06 -2.15
N ALA A 254 18.82 -6.93 -3.16
CA ALA A 254 19.81 -7.98 -3.33
C ALA A 254 21.18 -7.50 -3.84
N ASP A 255 21.28 -6.26 -4.35
CA ASP A 255 22.53 -5.64 -4.80
C ASP A 255 22.92 -4.46 -3.88
N PRO A 256 23.74 -4.70 -2.83
CA PRO A 256 24.15 -3.65 -1.90
C PRO A 256 24.93 -2.49 -2.54
N ALA A 257 25.62 -2.74 -3.66
CA ALA A 257 26.38 -1.70 -4.35
C ALA A 257 25.44 -0.76 -5.09
N ALA A 258 24.51 -1.32 -5.87
CA ALA A 258 23.47 -0.55 -6.55
C ALA A 258 22.55 0.17 -5.57
N LEU A 259 22.12 -0.48 -4.49
CA LEU A 259 21.29 0.14 -3.45
C LEU A 259 21.98 1.34 -2.81
N LYS A 260 23.28 1.22 -2.50
CA LYS A 260 24.05 2.33 -1.93
C LYS A 260 24.16 3.51 -2.89
N GLU A 261 24.44 3.26 -4.17
CA GLU A 261 24.50 4.31 -5.19
C GLU A 261 23.13 4.99 -5.35
N ALA A 262 22.06 4.19 -5.37
CA ALA A 262 20.71 4.70 -5.55
C ALA A 262 20.23 5.52 -4.34
N ALA A 263 20.55 5.09 -3.12
CA ALA A 263 20.32 5.84 -1.89
C ALA A 263 21.09 7.18 -1.89
N GLN A 264 22.37 7.18 -2.27
CA GLN A 264 23.16 8.41 -2.38
C GLN A 264 22.56 9.38 -3.40
N SER A 265 22.12 8.89 -4.55
CA SER A 265 21.48 9.70 -5.57
C SER A 265 20.13 10.26 -5.10
N TYR A 266 19.36 9.50 -4.32
CA TYR A 266 18.14 9.98 -3.67
C TYR A 266 18.46 11.13 -2.70
N LEU A 267 19.44 10.94 -1.81
CA LEU A 267 19.84 11.95 -0.82
C LEU A 267 20.36 13.24 -1.48
N SER A 268 21.20 13.15 -2.51
CA SER A 268 21.73 14.34 -3.21
C SER A 268 20.64 15.13 -3.93
N ARG A 269 19.61 14.45 -4.46
CA ARG A 269 18.43 15.11 -5.04
C ARG A 269 17.58 15.75 -3.97
N SER A 270 17.60 15.18 -2.76
CA SER A 270 16.83 15.69 -1.65
C SER A 270 17.30 17.09 -1.19
N GLU A 271 18.55 17.44 -1.49
CA GLU A 271 19.15 18.75 -1.22
C GLU A 271 18.92 19.78 -2.35
N SER A 272 18.40 19.33 -3.50
CA SER A 272 18.10 20.17 -4.68
C SER A 272 16.69 20.77 -4.61
N TRP A 273 16.57 22.06 -4.92
CA TRP A 273 15.32 22.83 -4.90
C TRP A 273 14.55 22.84 -6.24
N LEU A 274 15.05 22.16 -7.27
CA LEU A 274 14.44 22.13 -8.61
C LEU A 274 13.51 20.92 -8.78
N PRO A 275 12.30 21.09 -9.38
CA PRO A 275 11.42 19.98 -9.71
C PRO A 275 11.84 19.33 -11.02
N ASP A 276 12.10 18.01 -11.08
CA ASP A 276 12.25 17.31 -12.36
C ASP A 276 12.23 15.75 -12.27
N PRO A 277 12.16 15.00 -13.41
CA PRO A 277 11.33 13.82 -13.56
C PRO A 277 12.12 12.53 -13.30
N LEU A 278 11.60 11.73 -12.37
CA LEU A 278 12.18 10.47 -11.89
C LEU A 278 12.46 9.38 -12.94
N LEU A 279 11.88 9.50 -14.13
CA LEU A 279 11.82 8.40 -15.10
C LEU A 279 13.19 8.04 -15.70
N ASP A 280 14.11 8.99 -15.89
CA ASP A 280 15.33 8.71 -16.67
C ASP A 280 16.47 8.10 -15.83
N ALA A 281 16.59 8.42 -14.54
CA ALA A 281 17.68 7.88 -13.70
C ALA A 281 17.39 6.45 -13.21
N VAL A 282 16.13 6.11 -12.93
CA VAL A 282 15.76 4.78 -12.41
C VAL A 282 15.86 3.71 -13.49
N THR A 283 15.70 4.07 -14.77
CA THR A 283 15.90 3.12 -15.88
C THR A 283 17.33 2.57 -15.98
N GLY A 284 18.33 3.23 -15.38
CA GLY A 284 19.70 2.71 -15.29
C GLY A 284 19.85 1.57 -14.29
N TRP A 285 19.05 1.57 -13.22
CA TRP A 285 19.09 0.55 -12.15
C TRP A 285 18.12 -0.61 -12.38
N VAL A 286 17.13 -0.41 -13.25
CA VAL A 286 16.04 -1.38 -13.53
C VAL A 286 16.30 -2.22 -14.79
N LYS A 287 17.43 -2.02 -15.48
CA LYS A 287 17.80 -2.81 -16.68
C LYS A 287 18.26 -4.23 -16.35
#